data_AF-A0A7X3Y3E1-F1
#
_entry.id   AF-A0A7X3Y3E1-F1
#
_cell.length_a   1.000
_cell.length_b   1.000
_cell.length_c   1.000
_cell.angle_alpha   90.00
_cell.angle_beta   90.00
_cell.angle_gamma   90.00
#
_symmetry.space_group_name_H-M   'P 1'
#
loop_
_entity.id
_entity.type
_entity.pdbx_description
1 polymer ?
#
loop_
_entity_poly.entity_id
_entity_poly.type
_entity_poly.pdbx_seq_one_letter_code
_entity_poly.pdbx_strand_id
1 'polypeptide(L)'
;MLYIYLCTVTEEGQQAMLRDPEMFTHVADDVHVDGTQILARYAVLGQYDYVAMVEARTHEDAARLSLELGARAHVHIETLVTIAVRQLADGSDEALETLTSVQRPVLATDDGDDPPDFAGPISTG
;
A
#
# COMPACT_ATOMS: atom_id res chain seq x y z
N MET A 1 -2.94 2.65 -17.10
CA MET A 1 -2.78 2.01 -15.77
C MET A 1 -2.84 3.08 -14.71
N LEU A 2 -3.41 2.78 -13.55
CA LEU A 2 -3.63 3.76 -12.49
C LEU A 2 -2.60 3.57 -11.37
N TYR A 3 -2.08 4.68 -10.87
CA TYR A 3 -1.09 4.75 -9.80
C TYR A 3 -1.53 5.78 -8.76
N ILE A 4 -1.08 5.55 -7.53
CA ILE A 4 -1.15 6.55 -6.46
C ILE A 4 0.26 6.98 -6.11
N TYR A 5 0.50 8.28 -6.14
CA TYR A 5 1.72 8.88 -5.62
C TYR A 5 1.43 9.43 -4.23
N LEU A 6 2.25 9.02 -3.28
CA LEU A 6 2.23 9.51 -1.91
C LEU A 6 3.47 10.38 -1.73
N CYS A 7 3.24 11.68 -1.58
CA CYS A 7 4.30 12.67 -1.63
C CYS A 7 4.56 13.26 -0.24
N THR A 8 5.82 13.32 0.16
CA THR A 8 6.28 14.00 1.37
C THR A 8 7.22 15.15 0.97
N VAL A 9 6.95 16.35 1.44
CA VAL A 9 7.73 17.56 1.15
C VAL A 9 9.07 17.49 1.88
N THR A 10 10.17 17.71 1.14
CA THR A 10 11.51 17.75 1.74
C THR A 10 11.73 19.06 2.50
N GLU A 11 12.84 19.17 3.23
CA GLU A 11 13.20 20.42 3.90
C GLU A 11 13.32 21.59 2.90
N GLU A 12 13.91 21.35 1.72
CA GLU A 12 13.99 22.35 0.65
C GLU A 12 12.60 22.72 0.12
N GLY A 13 11.72 21.73 -0.04
CA GLY A 13 10.33 21.95 -0.46
C GLY A 13 9.56 22.81 0.53
N GLN A 14 9.75 22.60 1.83
CA GLN A 14 9.13 23.43 2.87
C GLN A 14 9.59 24.89 2.76
N GLN A 15 10.90 25.11 2.57
CA GLN A 15 11.45 26.46 2.38
C GLN A 15 10.94 27.14 1.10
N ALA A 16 10.76 26.37 0.02
CA ALA A 16 10.17 26.86 -1.22
C ALA A 16 8.69 27.25 -1.02
N MET A 17 7.91 26.43 -0.31
CA MET A 17 6.49 26.67 -0.04
C MET A 17 6.23 27.90 0.84
N LEU A 18 7.17 28.26 1.73
CA LEU A 18 7.08 29.51 2.49
C LEU A 18 7.12 30.75 1.59
N ARG A 19 7.73 30.64 0.40
CA ARG A 19 7.81 31.74 -0.58
C ARG A 19 6.68 31.67 -1.61
N ASP A 20 6.32 30.47 -2.01
CA ASP A 20 5.20 30.19 -2.92
C ASP A 20 4.37 29.00 -2.40
N PRO A 21 3.27 29.26 -1.68
CA PRO A 21 2.40 28.22 -1.15
C PRO A 21 1.78 27.32 -2.23
N GLU A 22 1.68 27.79 -3.47
CA GLU A 22 1.10 27.07 -4.60
C GLU A 22 2.18 26.36 -5.46
N MET A 23 3.44 26.36 -5.02
CA MET A 23 4.56 25.81 -5.79
C MET A 23 4.33 24.37 -6.26
N PHE A 24 3.89 23.48 -5.35
CA PHE A 24 3.59 22.09 -5.73
C PHE A 24 2.50 22.03 -6.81
N THR A 25 1.50 22.92 -6.70
CA THR A 25 0.41 22.99 -7.66
C THR A 25 0.92 23.42 -9.03
N HIS A 26 1.70 24.51 -9.09
CA HIS A 26 2.31 25.00 -10.34
C HIS A 26 3.19 23.94 -11.00
N VAL A 27 4.06 23.28 -10.23
CA VAL A 27 4.96 22.26 -10.78
C VAL A 27 4.18 21.04 -11.30
N ALA A 28 3.16 20.59 -10.57
CA ALA A 28 2.35 19.46 -11.00
C ALA A 28 1.50 19.77 -12.25
N ASP A 29 1.14 21.04 -12.49
CA ASP A 29 0.48 21.45 -13.73
C ASP A 29 1.47 21.59 -14.91
N ASP A 30 2.71 22.00 -14.62
CA ASP A 30 3.77 22.24 -15.62
C ASP A 30 4.55 20.97 -16.00
N VAL A 31 4.51 19.93 -15.18
CA VAL A 31 5.23 18.67 -15.47
C VAL A 31 4.52 17.92 -16.59
N HIS A 32 5.27 17.50 -17.60
CA HIS A 32 4.69 16.79 -18.73
C HIS A 32 5.58 15.63 -19.15
N VAL A 33 5.10 14.41 -18.92
CA VAL A 33 5.75 13.19 -19.40
C VAL A 33 4.79 12.48 -20.34
N ASP A 34 5.25 12.22 -21.56
CA ASP A 34 4.46 11.54 -22.58
C ASP A 34 3.86 10.23 -22.06
N GLY A 35 2.55 10.07 -22.21
CA GLY A 35 1.86 8.87 -21.76
C GLY A 35 1.45 8.86 -20.30
N THR A 36 1.56 10.00 -19.61
CA THR A 36 1.09 10.17 -18.25
C THR A 36 0.07 11.30 -18.13
N GLN A 37 -0.77 11.21 -17.10
CA GLN A 37 -1.70 12.27 -16.74
C GLN A 37 -1.95 12.24 -15.23
N ILE A 38 -1.81 13.39 -14.57
CA ILE A 38 -2.27 13.56 -13.19
C ILE A 38 -3.78 13.81 -13.25
N LEU A 39 -4.55 12.87 -12.72
CA LEU A 39 -6.02 12.90 -12.75
C LEU A 39 -6.59 13.73 -11.59
N ALA A 40 -5.96 13.64 -10.42
CA ALA A 40 -6.35 14.39 -9.23
C ALA A 40 -5.17 14.50 -8.26
N ARG A 41 -5.25 15.47 -7.35
CA ARG A 41 -4.27 15.72 -6.30
C ARG A 41 -4.96 16.31 -5.09
N TYR A 42 -4.52 15.90 -3.90
CA TYR A 42 -5.09 16.31 -2.63
C TYR A 42 -3.96 16.57 -1.65
N ALA A 43 -4.05 17.69 -0.90
CA ALA A 43 -3.27 17.84 0.32
C ALA A 43 -3.92 17.00 1.42
N VAL A 44 -3.11 16.29 2.21
CA VAL A 44 -3.61 15.40 3.26
C VAL A 44 -2.91 15.69 4.59
N LEU A 45 -3.61 15.44 5.70
CA LEU A 45 -3.08 15.62 7.05
C LEU A 45 -2.74 14.24 7.62
N GLY A 46 -1.54 13.75 7.30
CA GLY A 46 -1.09 12.42 7.69
C GLY A 46 0.42 12.26 7.54
N GLN A 47 0.87 11.03 7.28
CA GLN A 47 2.29 10.72 7.08
C GLN A 47 2.86 11.27 5.74
N TYR A 48 1.97 11.60 4.82
CA TYR A 48 2.28 12.25 3.54
C TYR A 48 1.62 13.62 3.53
N ASP A 49 2.15 14.53 2.72
CA ASP A 49 1.62 15.88 2.56
C ASP A 49 0.64 15.95 1.38
N TYR A 50 0.91 15.17 0.31
CA TYR A 50 0.04 15.09 -0.85
C TYR A 50 -0.22 13.66 -1.31
N VAL A 51 -1.40 13.46 -1.89
CA VAL A 51 -1.77 12.25 -2.63
C VAL A 51 -2.14 12.67 -4.03
N ALA A 52 -1.50 12.07 -5.04
CA ALA A 52 -1.86 12.27 -6.44
C ALA A 52 -2.29 10.96 -7.08
N MET A 53 -3.33 11.04 -7.90
CA MET A 53 -3.82 9.94 -8.71
C MET A 53 -3.31 10.14 -10.14
N VAL A 54 -2.60 9.16 -10.65
CA VAL A 54 -1.86 9.26 -11.91
C VAL A 54 -2.27 8.13 -12.84
N GLU A 55 -2.61 8.46 -14.07
CA GLU A 55 -2.70 7.50 -15.15
C GLU A 55 -1.39 7.48 -15.94
N ALA A 56 -0.90 6.28 -16.27
CA ALA A 56 0.22 6.11 -17.18
C ALA A 56 0.05 4.88 -18.08
N ARG A 57 0.64 4.91 -19.28
CA ARG A 57 0.59 3.77 -20.23
C ARG A 57 1.46 2.60 -19.79
N THR A 58 2.62 2.88 -19.20
CA THR A 58 3.64 1.89 -18.79
C THR A 58 4.13 2.18 -17.36
N HIS A 59 4.85 1.24 -16.74
CA HIS A 59 5.49 1.47 -15.44
C HIS A 59 6.62 2.50 -15.56
N GLU A 60 7.32 2.50 -16.70
CA GLU A 60 8.41 3.41 -17.02
C GLU A 60 7.91 4.85 -17.18
N ASP A 61 6.76 5.05 -17.84
CA ASP A 61 6.13 6.37 -17.99
C ASP A 61 5.78 6.94 -16.60
N ALA A 62 5.18 6.12 -15.73
CA ALA A 62 4.91 6.50 -14.34
C ALA A 62 6.20 6.80 -13.56
N ALA A 63 7.22 5.94 -13.61
CA ALA A 63 8.47 6.17 -12.90
C ALA A 63 9.15 7.47 -13.33
N ARG A 64 9.11 7.80 -14.63
CA ARG A 64 9.64 9.07 -15.16
C ARG A 64 8.88 10.28 -14.62
N LEU A 65 7.55 10.24 -14.62
CA LEU A 65 6.76 11.34 -14.04
C LEU A 65 7.05 11.49 -12.54
N SER A 66 7.15 10.40 -11.79
CA SER A 66 7.52 10.44 -10.37
C SER A 66 8.89 11.10 -10.15
N LEU A 67 9.89 10.77 -10.97
CA LEU A 67 11.23 11.37 -10.86
C LEU A 67 11.21 12.86 -11.20
N GLU A 68 10.55 13.25 -12.29
CA GLU A 68 10.48 14.65 -12.72
C GLU A 68 9.72 15.52 -11.72
N LEU A 69 8.55 15.03 -11.27
CA LEU A 69 7.73 15.72 -10.28
C LEU A 69 8.47 15.84 -8.94
N GLY A 70 9.09 14.77 -8.45
CA GLY A 70 9.84 14.77 -7.19
C GLY A 70 11.01 15.76 -7.20
N ALA A 71 11.77 15.79 -8.30
CA ALA A 71 12.92 16.68 -8.45
C ALA A 71 12.52 18.16 -8.54
N ARG A 72 11.44 18.47 -9.27
CA ARG A 72 10.99 19.86 -9.49
C ARG A 72 10.15 20.41 -8.35
N ALA A 73 9.33 19.58 -7.71
CA ALA A 73 8.45 19.99 -6.62
C ALA A 73 9.07 19.81 -5.24
N HIS A 74 10.31 19.31 -5.16
CA HIS A 74 11.03 19.05 -3.90
C HIS A 74 10.24 18.14 -2.95
N VAL A 75 9.75 17.03 -3.50
CA VAL A 75 9.01 16.01 -2.75
C VAL A 75 9.65 14.64 -2.93
N HIS A 76 9.66 13.85 -1.87
CA HIS A 76 9.86 12.41 -1.97
C HIS A 76 8.55 11.76 -2.40
N ILE A 77 8.59 10.85 -3.37
CA ILE A 77 7.39 10.18 -3.91
C ILE A 77 7.52 8.68 -3.72
N GLU A 78 6.54 8.10 -3.03
CA GLU A 78 6.27 6.66 -3.03
C GLU A 78 5.20 6.36 -4.09
N THR A 79 5.51 5.45 -5.02
CA THR A 79 4.62 5.08 -6.13
C THR A 79 3.96 3.74 -5.86
N LEU A 80 2.63 3.74 -5.82
CA LEU A 80 1.81 2.54 -5.65
C LEU A 80 1.10 2.18 -6.96
N VAL A 81 1.29 0.94 -7.41
CA VAL A 81 0.49 0.37 -8.51
C VAL A 81 -0.90 0.05 -7.98
N THR A 82 -1.93 0.42 -8.72
CA THR A 82 -3.32 0.12 -8.33
C THR A 82 -3.90 -1.01 -9.16
N ILE A 83 -4.72 -1.83 -8.50
CA ILE A 83 -5.59 -2.82 -9.14
C ILE A 83 -7.01 -2.46 -8.73
N ALA A 84 -7.91 -2.36 -9.70
CA ALA A 84 -9.31 -2.08 -9.40
C ALA A 84 -9.90 -3.22 -8.56
N VAL A 85 -10.63 -2.88 -7.49
CA VAL A 85 -11.22 -3.90 -6.58
C VAL A 85 -12.09 -4.91 -7.33
N ARG A 86 -12.86 -4.46 -8.34
CA ARG A 86 -13.64 -5.36 -9.21
C ARG A 86 -12.75 -6.39 -9.92
N GLN A 87 -11.64 -5.92 -10.51
CA GLN A 87 -10.69 -6.79 -11.20
C GLN A 87 -10.01 -7.78 -10.25
N LEU A 88 -9.79 -7.38 -8.99
CA LEU A 88 -9.27 -8.28 -7.95
C LEU A 88 -10.29 -9.40 -7.62
N ALA A 89 -11.57 -9.05 -7.48
CA ALA A 89 -12.63 -9.99 -7.13
C ALA A 89 -12.95 -11.01 -8.23
N ASP A 90 -12.84 -10.60 -9.50
CA ASP A 90 -13.14 -11.48 -10.66
C ASP A 90 -12.15 -12.67 -10.79
N GLY A 91 -11.05 -12.68 -10.03
CA GLY A 91 -10.02 -13.72 -10.05
C GLY A 91 -9.77 -14.46 -8.73
N SER A 92 -10.61 -14.30 -7.69
CA SER A 92 -10.26 -14.80 -6.35
C SER A 92 -11.43 -15.27 -5.47
N ASP A 93 -11.85 -16.51 -5.66
CA ASP A 93 -12.21 -17.36 -4.51
C ASP A 93 -10.93 -18.01 -3.95
N GLU A 94 -10.04 -18.52 -4.82
CA GLU A 94 -8.88 -19.36 -4.43
C GLU A 94 -7.69 -18.59 -3.84
N ALA A 95 -7.46 -17.33 -4.27
CA ALA A 95 -6.31 -16.53 -3.84
C ALA A 95 -6.45 -15.99 -2.40
N LEU A 96 -7.69 -15.68 -1.97
CA LEU A 96 -7.98 -15.23 -0.60
C LEU A 96 -7.91 -16.39 0.40
N GLU A 97 -8.30 -17.60 0.00
CA GLU A 97 -8.17 -18.82 0.81
C GLU A 97 -6.71 -19.19 1.07
N THR A 98 -5.83 -19.03 0.07
CA THR A 98 -4.40 -19.32 0.21
C THR A 98 -3.69 -18.34 1.18
N LEU A 99 -4.06 -17.06 1.14
CA LEU A 99 -3.49 -16.02 2.03
C LEU A 99 -3.97 -16.14 3.48
N THR A 100 -5.19 -16.65 3.69
CA THR A 100 -5.77 -16.82 5.04
C THR A 100 -5.39 -18.15 5.70
N SER A 101 -4.93 -19.13 4.92
CA SER A 101 -4.56 -20.47 5.42
C SER A 101 -3.23 -20.54 6.19
N VAL A 102 -2.35 -19.53 6.07
CA VAL A 102 -1.01 -19.54 6.73
C VAL A 102 -1.06 -19.06 8.19
N GLN A 103 -2.22 -18.65 8.72
CA GLN A 103 -2.32 -18.04 10.04
C GLN A 103 -3.34 -18.72 10.98
N ARG A 104 -3.20 -20.03 11.16
CA ARG A 104 -3.53 -20.65 12.45
C ARG A 104 -2.25 -21.17 13.10
N PRO A 105 -1.80 -20.58 14.22
CA PRO A 105 -0.85 -21.28 15.06
C PRO A 105 -1.51 -22.58 15.50
N VAL A 106 -0.87 -23.72 15.22
CA VAL A 106 -1.20 -24.96 15.91
C VAL A 106 -0.91 -24.68 17.38
N LEU A 107 -1.96 -24.46 18.19
CA LEU A 107 -1.81 -24.63 19.63
C LEU A 107 -1.44 -26.09 19.82
N ALA A 108 -0.15 -26.33 20.09
CA ALA A 108 0.25 -27.56 20.75
C ALA A 108 -0.47 -27.55 22.10
N THR A 109 -1.49 -28.39 22.24
CA THR A 109 -1.98 -28.76 23.55
C THR A 109 -0.84 -29.51 24.22
N ASP A 110 -0.29 -28.85 25.23
CA ASP A 110 0.57 -29.43 26.25
C ASP A 110 -0.25 -30.51 26.96
N ASP A 111 -0.28 -31.73 26.42
CA ASP A 111 -0.85 -32.90 27.09
C ASP A 111 0.15 -33.39 28.15
N GLY A 112 0.24 -32.59 29.20
CA GLY A 112 0.77 -32.97 30.49
C GLY A 112 -0.29 -33.76 31.28
N ASP A 113 0.06 -35.02 31.54
CA ASP A 113 -0.25 -35.77 32.76
C ASP A 113 -1.72 -36.14 33.05
N ASP A 114 -2.05 -37.40 32.83
CA ASP A 114 -2.87 -38.16 33.78
C ASP A 114 -2.42 -39.64 33.81
N PRO A 115 -2.16 -40.22 35.00
CA PRO A 115 -1.65 -41.58 35.12
C PRO A 115 -2.75 -42.62 34.87
N PRO A 116 -2.45 -43.78 34.25
CA PRO A 116 -3.43 -44.84 34.12
C PRO A 116 -3.59 -45.61 35.43
N ASP A 117 -4.68 -45.38 36.16
CA ASP A 117 -5.12 -46.27 37.23
C ASP A 117 -6.51 -46.83 36.91
N PHE A 118 -6.56 -48.07 36.41
CA PHE A 118 -7.70 -48.97 36.62
C PHE A 118 -7.24 -50.43 36.55
N ALA A 119 -6.81 -50.96 37.70
CA ALA A 119 -6.73 -52.40 37.94
C ALA A 119 -7.75 -52.79 39.03
N GLY A 120 -8.85 -53.44 38.64
CA GLY A 120 -9.79 -54.08 39.56
C GLY A 120 -10.93 -54.79 38.82
N PRO A 121 -11.19 -56.08 39.07
CA PRO A 121 -12.00 -56.91 38.18
C PRO A 121 -13.51 -56.74 38.40
N ILE A 122 -14.25 -56.85 37.31
CA ILE A 122 -15.69 -57.09 37.27
C ILE A 122 -16.02 -58.43 37.93
N SER A 123 -16.87 -58.41 38.96
CA SER A 123 -17.54 -59.59 39.50
C SER A 123 -19.04 -59.33 39.60
N THR A 124 -19.79 -60.12 38.85
CA THR A 124 -21.26 -60.17 38.83
C THR A 124 -21.78 -60.83 40.11
N GLY A 125 -22.78 -60.20 40.73
CA GLY A 125 -23.54 -60.75 41.86
C GLY A 125 -24.66 -59.82 42.27
#